data_AF-A0A8C4TPX5-F1
#
_entry.id   AF-A0A8C4TPX5-F1
#
_cell.length_a   1.000
_cell.length_b   1.000
_cell.length_c   1.000
_cell.angle_alpha   90.00
_cell.angle_beta   90.00
_cell.angle_gamma   90.00
#
_symmetry.space_group_name_H-M   'P 1'
#
loop_
_entity.id
_entity.type
_entity.pdbx_description
1 polymer ?
#
loop_
_entity_poly.entity_id
_entity_poly.type
_entity_poly.pdbx_seq_one_letter_code
_entity_poly.pdbx_strand_id
1 'polypeptide(L)'
;MRLTGVSLPSTPISGVASLAAVPPRRQYAVTPLALPAVCPAVIPLSVNQCGARMNPLRPSSGKRRTVSLETLAAHHFNQQRTVVMQQKEYNRYHQGWQRPFYGSRAEKEEYRKEIRDLLKRQMLEKWEQQRQLRSSLSREAEEAQEADRLALSRDFQQNVAHAQILRTFRDENKRLMEQIWHQRSLSRLQETTRERELLQYNPLNWSGTLK
;
A
#
# COMPACT_ATOMS: atom_id res chain seq x y z
N MET A 1 49.29 -33.33 -2.78
CA MET A 1 47.92 -33.21 -3.33
C MET A 1 47.19 -32.14 -2.52
N ARG A 2 46.81 -31.03 -3.16
CA ARG A 2 46.15 -29.89 -2.50
C ARG A 2 44.64 -30.15 -2.50
N LEU A 3 44.01 -30.11 -1.33
CA LEU A 3 42.56 -30.19 -1.20
C LEU A 3 41.96 -28.83 -1.61
N THR A 4 41.11 -28.87 -2.62
CA THR A 4 40.32 -27.73 -3.11
C THR A 4 39.21 -27.43 -2.12
N GLY A 5 39.25 -26.25 -1.50
CA GLY A 5 38.20 -25.75 -0.62
C GLY A 5 36.91 -25.52 -1.40
N VAL A 6 35.83 -26.15 -0.95
CA VAL A 6 34.48 -25.93 -1.46
C VAL A 6 33.96 -24.62 -0.88
N SER A 7 33.77 -23.61 -1.73
CA SER A 7 33.06 -22.37 -1.37
C SER A 7 31.56 -22.60 -1.53
N LEU A 8 30.80 -22.31 -0.47
CA LEU A 8 29.35 -22.25 -0.53
C LEU A 8 28.94 -20.83 -0.96
N PRO A 9 27.98 -20.66 -1.88
CA PRO A 9 27.44 -19.35 -2.21
C PRO A 9 26.65 -18.80 -1.02
N SER A 10 27.18 -17.78 -0.37
CA SER A 10 26.46 -16.97 0.60
C SER A 10 25.33 -16.21 -0.08
N THR A 11 24.08 -16.51 0.28
CA THR A 11 22.92 -15.71 -0.11
C THR A 11 23.06 -14.30 0.44
N PRO A 12 22.93 -13.24 -0.39
CA PRO A 12 22.89 -11.89 0.14
C PRO A 12 21.59 -11.73 0.95
N ILE A 13 21.73 -11.32 2.20
CA ILE A 13 20.62 -10.76 2.96
C ILE A 13 20.24 -9.48 2.22
N SER A 14 19.14 -9.53 1.47
CA SER A 14 18.47 -8.34 0.98
C SER A 14 18.09 -7.50 2.20
N GLY A 15 18.92 -6.50 2.51
CA GLY A 15 18.53 -5.41 3.38
C GLY A 15 17.34 -4.75 2.71
N VAL A 16 16.15 -4.99 3.25
CA VAL A 16 15.01 -4.14 2.97
C VAL A 16 15.44 -2.77 3.48
N ALA A 17 15.87 -1.92 2.55
CA ALA A 17 15.97 -0.51 2.75
C ALA A 17 14.55 -0.06 3.10
N SER A 18 14.24 -0.06 4.39
CA SER A 18 13.12 0.68 4.93
C SER A 18 13.39 2.11 4.50
N LEU A 19 12.68 2.56 3.46
CA LEU A 19 12.50 3.97 3.20
C LEU A 19 12.05 4.55 4.53
N ALA A 20 12.97 5.23 5.21
CA ALA A 20 12.69 5.92 6.44
C ALA A 20 11.62 6.96 6.07
N ALA A 21 10.36 6.64 6.37
CA ALA A 21 9.31 7.62 6.38
C ALA A 21 9.76 8.69 7.37
N VAL A 22 10.17 9.84 6.81
CA VAL A 22 10.49 11.03 7.57
C VAL A 22 9.31 11.27 8.52
N PRO A 23 9.53 11.31 9.84
CA PRO A 23 8.42 11.52 10.77
C PRO A 23 7.74 12.84 10.40
N PRO A 24 6.40 12.91 10.36
CA PRO A 24 5.72 14.16 10.11
C PRO A 24 6.17 15.15 11.19
N ARG A 25 6.82 16.24 10.74
CA ARG A 25 7.14 17.40 11.55
C ARG A 25 5.86 17.78 12.29
N ARG A 26 5.81 17.61 13.61
CA ARG A 26 4.73 18.14 14.45
C ARG A 26 4.69 19.65 14.24
N GLN A 27 3.82 20.11 13.36
CA GLN A 27 3.43 21.50 13.31
C GLN A 27 2.54 21.73 14.53
N TYR A 28 3.11 22.36 15.55
CA TYR A 28 2.30 22.92 16.62
C TYR A 28 1.39 23.97 15.98
N ALA A 29 0.07 23.75 16.05
CA ALA A 29 -0.89 24.81 15.75
C ALA A 29 -0.67 25.91 16.78
N VAL A 30 0.05 26.96 16.40
CA VAL A 30 0.15 28.18 17.19
C VAL A 30 -1.21 28.84 17.09
N THR A 31 -2.02 28.68 18.13
CA THR A 31 -3.21 29.52 18.32
C THR A 31 -2.70 30.97 18.35
N PRO A 32 -3.14 31.86 17.43
CA PRO A 32 -2.71 33.23 17.50
C PRO A 32 -3.28 33.81 18.81
N LEU A 33 -2.37 34.17 19.71
CA LEU A 33 -2.72 34.90 20.91
C LEU A 33 -3.20 36.28 20.45
N ALA A 34 -4.50 36.42 20.21
CA ALA A 34 -5.12 37.71 19.96
C ALA A 34 -5.02 38.51 21.27
N LEU A 35 -3.95 39.30 21.40
CA LEU A 35 -3.86 40.30 22.45
C LEU A 35 -4.98 41.32 22.23
N PRO A 36 -5.70 41.75 23.28
CA PRO A 36 -6.71 42.78 23.15
C PRO A 36 -6.09 44.04 22.55
N ALA A 37 -6.81 44.65 21.60
CA ALA A 37 -6.38 45.87 20.95
C ALA A 37 -6.22 46.97 22.00
N VAL A 38 -4.97 47.28 22.35
CA VAL A 38 -4.63 48.44 23.18
C VAL A 38 -4.85 49.66 22.32
N CYS A 39 -5.93 50.39 22.57
CA CYS A 39 -6.11 51.74 22.02
C CYS A 39 -4.91 52.59 22.45
N PRO A 40 -4.20 53.26 21.53
CA PRO A 40 -3.12 54.15 21.94
C PRO A 40 -3.74 55.32 22.70
N ALA A 41 -3.47 55.42 24.00
CA ALA A 41 -3.70 56.65 24.74
C ALA A 41 -2.81 57.72 24.08
N VAL A 42 -3.45 58.69 23.42
CA VAL A 42 -2.77 59.85 22.85
C VAL A 42 -2.32 60.72 24.02
N ILE A 43 -1.13 60.44 24.53
CA ILE A 43 -0.40 61.39 25.36
C ILE A 43 0.39 62.25 24.37
N PRO A 44 0.15 63.57 24.28
CA PRO A 44 0.98 64.45 23.47
C PRO A 44 2.32 64.63 24.18
N LEU A 45 3.25 63.68 23.98
CA LEU A 45 4.64 63.89 24.33
C LEU A 45 5.29 64.70 23.20
N SER A 46 5.61 65.94 23.54
CA SER A 46 6.48 66.88 22.84
C SER A 46 7.51 66.21 21.93
N VAL A 47 7.24 66.25 20.62
CA VAL A 47 8.13 66.71 19.54
C VAL A 47 9.64 66.56 19.81
N ASN A 48 10.20 65.60 19.04
CA ASN A 48 11.52 65.63 18.39
C ASN A 48 12.77 65.21 19.17
N GLN A 49 12.89 63.91 19.49
CA GLN A 49 14.10 63.13 19.21
C GLN A 49 13.70 61.69 18.84
N CYS A 50 13.22 61.48 17.61
CA CYS A 50 13.05 60.12 17.10
C CYS A 50 14.45 59.53 16.86
N GLY A 51 14.93 58.71 17.79
CA GLY A 51 16.20 57.99 17.64
C GLY A 51 16.21 57.16 16.35
N ALA A 52 17.38 57.01 15.74
CA ALA A 52 17.54 56.31 14.47
C ALA A 52 16.85 54.93 14.46
N ARG A 53 16.22 54.58 13.33
CA ARG A 53 15.48 53.32 13.12
C ARG A 53 16.37 52.11 13.44
N MET A 54 16.15 51.50 14.60
CA MET A 54 16.92 50.34 15.06
C MET A 54 16.57 49.11 14.21
N ASN A 55 17.59 48.46 13.64
CA ASN A 55 17.41 47.21 12.90
C ASN A 55 17.26 46.03 13.89
N PRO A 56 16.11 45.33 13.93
CA PRO A 56 15.86 44.27 14.91
C PRO A 56 16.71 43.01 14.71
N LEU A 57 17.27 42.82 13.51
CA LEU A 57 18.12 41.67 13.17
C LEU A 57 19.61 41.94 13.37
N ARG A 58 19.99 43.17 13.74
CA ARG A 58 21.38 43.54 13.99
C ARG A 58 21.63 43.48 15.49
N PRO A 59 22.56 42.63 15.98
CA PRO A 59 22.96 42.68 17.39
C PRO A 59 23.49 44.07 17.72
N SER A 60 23.04 44.67 18.82
CA SER A 60 23.39 46.05 19.18
C SER A 60 24.91 46.19 19.29
N SER A 61 25.51 47.09 18.51
CA SER A 61 26.95 47.38 18.55
C SER A 61 27.38 48.27 19.73
N GLY A 62 26.47 48.53 20.68
CA GLY A 62 26.78 49.24 21.91
C GLY A 62 27.67 48.42 22.84
N LYS A 63 28.44 49.09 23.70
CA LYS A 63 29.14 48.43 24.82
C LYS A 63 28.12 47.56 25.55
N ARG A 64 28.35 46.25 25.59
CA ARG A 64 27.52 45.32 26.38
C ARG A 64 27.47 45.88 27.79
N ARG A 65 26.27 46.12 28.34
CA ARG A 65 26.16 46.43 29.77
C ARG A 65 26.73 45.23 30.52
N THR A 66 27.82 45.47 31.24
CA THR A 66 28.45 44.49 32.14
C THR A 66 27.68 44.28 33.43
N VAL A 67 26.55 45.00 33.61
CA VAL A 67 25.77 45.01 34.84
C VAL A 67 24.39 44.43 34.58
N SER A 68 23.98 43.45 35.39
CA SER A 68 22.63 42.90 35.39
C SER A 68 21.64 43.97 35.81
N LEU A 69 20.59 44.18 35.00
CA LEU A 69 19.47 45.08 35.34
C LEU A 69 18.45 44.42 36.27
N GLU A 70 18.69 43.18 36.66
CA GLU A 70 17.85 42.44 37.59
C GLU A 70 17.98 43.05 38.97
N THR A 71 16.84 43.36 39.58
CA THR A 71 16.80 43.69 41.01
C THR A 71 17.14 42.43 41.80
N LEU A 72 17.75 42.59 42.98
CA LEU A 72 18.14 41.46 43.84
C LEU A 72 16.97 40.49 44.10
N ALA A 73 15.74 41.02 44.25
CA ALA A 73 14.54 40.22 44.44
C ALA A 73 14.17 39.37 43.22
N ALA A 74 14.24 39.94 42.01
CA ALA A 74 13.96 39.22 40.76
C ALA A 74 15.02 38.15 40.49
N HIS A 75 16.29 38.48 40.74
CA HIS A 75 17.40 37.53 40.61
C HIS A 75 17.22 36.34 41.56
N HIS A 76 16.94 36.61 42.84
CA HIS A 76 16.69 35.59 43.85
C HIS A 76 15.50 34.68 43.50
N PHE A 77 14.38 35.27 43.03
CA PHE A 77 13.21 34.50 42.57
C PHE A 77 13.54 33.55 41.41
N ASN A 78 14.28 34.03 40.41
CA ASN A 78 14.69 33.22 39.27
C ASN A 78 15.63 32.08 39.67
N GLN A 79 16.55 32.34 40.60
CA GLN A 79 17.44 31.33 41.17
C GLN A 79 16.64 30.25 41.92
N GLN A 80 15.71 30.64 42.79
CA GLN A 80 14.83 29.71 43.50
C GLN A 80 13.99 28.86 42.54
N ARG A 81 13.40 29.49 41.52
CA ARG A 81 12.63 28.79 40.48
C ARG A 81 13.47 27.73 39.76
N THR A 82 14.71 28.06 39.43
CA THR A 82 15.63 27.14 38.74
C THR A 82 15.91 25.92 39.60
N VAL A 83 16.21 26.11 40.88
CA VAL A 83 16.45 25.00 41.83
C VAL A 83 15.21 24.11 41.95
N VAL A 84 14.02 24.71 42.13
CA VAL A 84 12.77 23.96 42.24
C VAL A 84 12.48 23.16 40.96
N MET A 85 12.72 23.73 39.78
CA MET A 85 12.55 23.01 38.52
C MET A 85 13.52 21.85 38.38
N GLN A 86 14.80 22.05 38.74
CA GLN A 86 15.80 20.98 38.74
C GLN A 86 15.42 19.84 39.69
N GLN A 87 14.95 20.18 40.89
CA GLN A 87 14.52 19.18 41.87
C GLN A 87 13.29 18.40 41.40
N LYS A 88 12.32 19.07 40.77
CA LYS A 88 11.15 18.40 40.18
C LYS A 88 11.54 17.43 39.08
N GLU A 89 12.47 17.83 38.21
CA GLU A 89 12.95 17.00 37.12
C GLU A 89 13.70 15.77 37.64
N TYR A 90 14.56 15.96 38.63
CA TYR A 90 15.26 14.88 39.33
C TYR A 90 14.27 13.89 39.95
N ASN A 91 13.27 14.39 40.68
CA ASN A 91 12.25 13.55 41.30
C ASN A 91 11.43 12.77 40.25
N ARG A 92 11.08 13.40 39.12
CA ARG A 92 10.37 12.74 38.03
C ARG A 92 11.16 11.57 37.46
N TYR A 93 12.45 11.77 37.20
CA TYR A 93 13.32 10.71 36.68
C TYR A 93 13.46 9.56 37.69
N HIS A 94 13.62 9.90 38.97
CA HIS A 94 13.81 8.93 40.03
C HIS A 94 12.59 8.08 40.34
N GLN A 95 11.39 8.66 40.28
CA GLN A 95 10.14 7.94 40.56
C GLN A 95 9.96 6.70 39.66
N GLY A 96 10.45 6.73 38.42
CA GLY A 96 10.32 5.61 37.48
C GLY A 96 11.11 4.36 37.88
N TRP A 97 12.32 4.52 38.42
CA TRP A 97 13.19 3.41 38.82
C TRP A 97 13.28 3.22 40.35
N GLN A 98 12.67 4.10 41.14
CA GLN A 98 12.63 3.96 42.59
C GLN A 98 11.82 2.72 43.01
N ARG A 99 10.63 2.50 42.42
CA ARG A 99 9.72 1.40 42.80
C ARG A 99 10.39 0.02 42.80
N PRO A 100 11.13 -0.40 41.76
CA PRO A 100 11.79 -1.72 41.74
C PRO A 100 12.90 -1.90 42.78
N PHE A 101 13.69 -0.86 43.05
CA PHE A 101 14.94 -0.99 43.83
C PHE A 101 14.82 -0.48 45.27
N TYR A 102 14.14 0.64 45.47
CA TYR A 102 14.08 1.39 46.74
C TYR A 102 12.65 1.51 47.31
N GLY A 103 11.64 0.96 46.62
CA GLY A 103 10.27 0.92 47.12
C GLY A 103 10.07 -0.02 48.32
N SER A 104 8.91 0.10 48.96
CA SER A 104 8.44 -0.85 49.97
C SER A 104 8.33 -2.27 49.39
N ARG A 105 8.37 -3.29 50.25
CA ARG A 105 8.19 -4.69 49.84
C ARG A 105 6.89 -4.89 49.04
N ALA A 106 5.82 -4.17 49.41
CA ALA A 106 4.54 -4.20 48.71
C ALA A 106 4.66 -3.61 47.29
N GLU A 107 5.27 -2.43 47.16
CA GLU A 107 5.46 -1.73 45.87
C GLU A 107 6.34 -2.54 44.91
N LYS A 108 7.39 -3.19 45.43
CA LYS A 108 8.25 -4.08 44.65
C LYS A 108 7.46 -5.28 44.10
N GLU A 109 6.57 -5.84 44.90
CA GLU A 109 5.75 -6.98 44.45
C GLU A 109 4.70 -6.55 43.42
N GLU A 110 4.08 -5.40 43.62
CA GLU A 110 3.15 -4.81 42.65
C GLU A 110 3.85 -4.56 41.30
N TYR A 111 5.04 -3.96 41.30
CA TYR A 111 5.84 -3.78 40.08
C TYR A 111 6.13 -5.13 39.39
N ARG A 112 6.56 -6.16 40.12
CA ARG A 112 6.80 -7.49 39.55
C ARG A 112 5.51 -8.10 38.97
N LYS A 113 4.36 -7.87 39.62
CA LYS A 113 3.06 -8.30 39.12
C LYS A 113 2.69 -7.57 37.82
N GLU A 114 2.83 -6.25 37.77
CA GLU A 114 2.59 -5.43 36.57
C GLU A 114 3.41 -5.96 35.38
N ILE A 115 4.70 -6.26 35.58
CA ILE A 115 5.56 -6.82 34.54
C ILE A 115 5.08 -8.20 34.08
N ARG A 116 4.73 -9.10 35.00
CA ARG A 116 4.17 -10.42 34.64
C ARG A 116 2.87 -10.30 33.84
N ASP A 117 2.00 -9.39 34.24
CA ASP A 117 0.71 -9.18 33.57
C ASP A 117 0.90 -8.55 32.18
N LEU A 118 1.85 -7.62 32.03
CA LEU A 118 2.23 -7.08 30.72
C LEU A 118 2.75 -8.18 29.79
N LEU A 119 3.66 -9.03 30.28
CA LEU A 119 4.20 -10.14 29.50
C LEU A 119 3.11 -11.12 29.07
N LYS A 120 2.17 -11.46 29.96
CA LYS A 120 1.02 -12.30 29.61
C LYS A 120 0.17 -11.67 28.51
N ARG A 121 -0.12 -10.37 28.60
CA ARG A 121 -0.87 -9.65 27.55
C ARG A 121 -0.13 -9.69 26.22
N GLN A 122 1.18 -9.42 26.21
CA GLN A 122 2.00 -9.50 25.00
C GLN A 122 2.01 -10.90 24.38
N MET A 123 2.05 -11.95 25.20
CA MET A 123 1.97 -13.33 24.71
C MET A 123 0.61 -13.65 24.11
N LEU A 124 -0.48 -13.24 24.77
CA LEU A 124 -1.84 -13.43 24.27
C LEU A 124 -2.06 -12.70 22.95
N GLU A 125 -1.66 -11.43 22.86
CA GLU A 125 -1.77 -10.62 21.66
C GLU A 125 -1.00 -11.24 20.49
N LYS A 126 0.25 -11.68 20.71
CA LYS A 126 1.03 -12.38 19.68
C LYS A 126 0.35 -13.68 19.22
N TRP A 127 -0.23 -14.43 20.16
CA TRP A 127 -0.93 -15.66 19.84
C TRP A 127 -2.19 -15.41 19.01
N GLU A 128 -2.97 -14.38 19.37
CA GLU A 128 -4.16 -13.94 18.63
C GLU A 128 -3.80 -13.47 17.23
N GLN A 129 -2.76 -12.65 17.08
CA GLN A 129 -2.24 -12.22 15.78
C GLN A 129 -1.86 -13.42 14.91
N GLN A 130 -1.14 -14.40 15.46
CA GLN A 130 -0.75 -15.59 14.72
C GLN A 130 -1.96 -16.44 14.32
N ARG A 131 -2.97 -16.55 15.19
CA ARG A 131 -4.22 -17.26 14.90
C ARG A 131 -4.98 -16.56 13.77
N GLN A 132 -5.11 -15.24 13.82
CA GLN A 132 -5.77 -14.45 12.78
C GLN A 132 -5.05 -14.60 11.44
N LEU A 133 -3.72 -14.50 11.43
CA LEU A 133 -2.92 -14.71 10.23
C LEU A 133 -3.12 -16.11 9.64
N ARG A 134 -3.12 -17.16 10.45
CA ARG A 134 -3.38 -18.52 9.96
C ARG A 134 -4.80 -18.66 9.40
N SER A 135 -5.78 -18.04 10.06
CA SER A 135 -7.17 -18.06 9.59
C SER A 135 -7.32 -17.32 8.26
N SER A 136 -6.65 -16.17 8.09
CA SER A 136 -6.70 -15.42 6.83
C SER A 136 -6.03 -16.19 5.70
N LEU A 137 -4.87 -16.78 5.95
CA LEU A 137 -4.15 -17.60 4.97
C LEU A 137 -4.96 -18.85 4.57
N SER A 138 -5.63 -19.51 5.51
CA SER A 138 -6.52 -20.63 5.19
C SER A 138 -7.65 -20.20 4.26
N ARG A 139 -8.29 -19.06 4.57
CA ARG A 139 -9.37 -18.52 3.76
C ARG A 139 -8.89 -18.13 2.36
N GLU A 140 -7.76 -17.44 2.25
CA GLU A 140 -7.15 -17.07 0.96
C GLU A 140 -6.80 -18.31 0.13
N ALA A 141 -6.32 -19.39 0.75
CA ALA A 141 -6.03 -20.64 0.06
C ALA A 141 -7.31 -21.33 -0.45
N GLU A 142 -8.37 -21.36 0.34
CA GLU A 142 -9.68 -21.88 -0.06
C GLU A 142 -10.27 -21.08 -1.23
N GLU A 143 -10.20 -19.74 -1.14
CA GLU A 143 -10.64 -18.84 -2.21
C GLU A 143 -9.85 -19.08 -3.52
N ALA A 144 -8.53 -19.25 -3.44
CA ALA A 144 -7.70 -19.56 -4.59
C ALA A 144 -8.05 -20.92 -5.22
N GLN A 145 -8.27 -21.95 -4.38
CA GLN A 145 -8.65 -23.28 -4.85
C GLN A 145 -10.01 -23.27 -5.55
N GLU A 146 -11.00 -22.55 -5.03
CA GLU A 146 -12.30 -22.42 -5.68
C GLU A 146 -12.21 -21.61 -6.98
N ALA A 147 -11.39 -20.57 -7.03
CA ALA A 147 -11.15 -19.81 -8.25
C ALA A 147 -10.55 -20.70 -9.36
N ASP A 148 -9.54 -21.52 -9.03
CA ASP A 148 -8.92 -22.47 -9.95
C ASP A 148 -9.93 -23.52 -10.44
N ARG A 149 -10.74 -24.06 -9.53
CA ARG A 149 -11.81 -25.01 -9.85
C ARG A 149 -12.80 -24.41 -10.85
N LEU A 150 -13.23 -23.17 -10.62
CA LEU A 150 -14.13 -22.46 -11.52
C LEU A 150 -13.49 -22.20 -12.89
N ALA A 151 -12.21 -21.78 -12.92
CA ALA A 151 -11.47 -21.58 -14.16
C ALA A 151 -11.42 -22.87 -15.01
N LEU A 152 -11.04 -23.99 -14.40
CA LEU A 152 -11.02 -25.29 -15.09
C LEU A 152 -12.39 -25.69 -15.63
N SER A 153 -13.46 -25.46 -14.85
CA SER A 153 -14.82 -25.75 -15.29
C SER A 153 -15.25 -24.89 -16.48
N ARG A 154 -14.84 -23.61 -16.49
CA ARG A 154 -15.12 -22.68 -17.57
C ARG A 154 -14.36 -23.06 -18.84
N ASP A 155 -13.08 -23.38 -18.73
CA ASP A 155 -12.26 -23.81 -19.85
C ASP A 155 -12.80 -25.10 -20.47
N PHE A 156 -13.21 -26.04 -19.64
CA PHE A 156 -13.87 -27.26 -20.09
C PHE A 156 -15.16 -26.95 -20.88
N GLN A 157 -16.04 -26.10 -20.34
CA GLN A 157 -17.27 -25.71 -21.02
C GLN A 157 -16.99 -24.98 -22.34
N GLN A 158 -16.00 -24.09 -22.37
CA GLN A 158 -15.59 -23.39 -23.60
C GLN A 158 -15.06 -24.35 -24.65
N ASN A 159 -14.25 -25.33 -24.26
CA ASN A 159 -13.74 -26.36 -25.16
C ASN A 159 -14.88 -27.22 -25.74
N VAL A 160 -15.84 -27.62 -24.90
CA VAL A 160 -17.02 -28.38 -25.35
C VAL A 160 -17.86 -27.56 -26.32
N ALA A 161 -18.16 -26.30 -25.99
CA ALA A 161 -18.92 -25.40 -26.85
C ALA A 161 -18.22 -25.18 -28.20
N HIS A 162 -16.91 -24.93 -28.18
CA HIS A 162 -16.11 -24.78 -29.38
C HIS A 162 -16.12 -26.05 -30.25
N ALA A 163 -15.97 -27.23 -29.63
CA ALA A 163 -16.05 -28.50 -30.34
C ALA A 163 -17.44 -28.75 -30.95
N GLN A 164 -18.52 -28.36 -30.26
CA GLN A 164 -19.88 -28.42 -30.81
C GLN A 164 -20.03 -27.53 -32.03
N ILE A 165 -19.56 -26.28 -31.96
CA ILE A 165 -19.58 -25.34 -33.09
C ILE A 165 -18.81 -25.91 -34.29
N LEU A 166 -17.63 -26.49 -34.08
CA LEU A 166 -16.87 -27.10 -35.18
C LEU A 166 -17.57 -28.32 -35.77
N ARG A 167 -18.27 -29.11 -34.96
CA ARG A 167 -19.08 -30.24 -35.45
C ARG A 167 -20.23 -29.75 -36.30
N THR A 168 -20.96 -28.72 -35.87
CA THR A 168 -22.08 -28.18 -36.67
C THR A 168 -21.58 -27.64 -38.01
N PHE A 169 -20.46 -26.90 -38.04
CA PHE A 169 -19.87 -26.43 -39.30
C PHE A 169 -19.44 -27.57 -40.20
N ARG A 170 -18.83 -28.63 -39.64
CA ARG A 170 -18.44 -29.82 -40.42
C ARG A 170 -19.67 -30.47 -41.07
N ASP A 171 -20.74 -30.66 -40.31
CA ASP A 171 -21.94 -31.35 -40.78
C ASP A 171 -22.70 -30.52 -41.82
N GLU A 172 -22.79 -29.19 -41.62
CA GLU A 172 -23.37 -28.28 -42.61
C GLU A 172 -22.57 -28.24 -43.91
N ASN A 173 -21.23 -28.17 -43.83
CA ASN A 173 -20.37 -28.22 -45.01
C ASN A 173 -20.53 -29.54 -45.77
N LYS A 174 -20.65 -30.67 -45.05
CA LYS A 174 -20.90 -31.97 -45.66
C LYS A 174 -22.26 -31.98 -46.37
N ARG A 175 -23.32 -31.51 -45.71
CA ARG A 175 -24.66 -31.41 -46.28
C ARG A 175 -24.67 -30.55 -47.54
N LEU A 176 -23.99 -29.41 -47.52
CA LEU A 176 -23.88 -28.51 -48.67
C LEU A 176 -23.15 -29.18 -49.84
N MET A 177 -22.06 -29.90 -49.57
CA MET A 177 -21.32 -30.66 -50.59
C MET A 177 -22.18 -31.77 -51.21
N GLU A 178 -22.95 -32.50 -50.40
CA GLU A 178 -23.89 -33.51 -50.88
C GLU A 178 -25.00 -32.91 -51.75
N GLN A 179 -25.54 -31.75 -51.36
CA GLN A 179 -26.53 -31.01 -52.15
C GLN A 179 -25.96 -30.55 -53.50
N ILE A 180 -24.76 -29.96 -53.51
CA ILE A 180 -24.09 -29.56 -54.75
C ILE A 180 -23.83 -30.77 -55.64
N TRP A 181 -23.38 -31.88 -55.06
CA TRP A 181 -23.12 -33.10 -55.82
C TRP A 181 -24.40 -33.66 -56.44
N HIS A 182 -25.49 -33.71 -55.68
CA HIS A 182 -26.80 -34.14 -56.15
C HIS A 182 -27.32 -33.24 -57.28
N GLN A 183 -27.25 -31.92 -57.10
CA GLN A 183 -27.65 -30.95 -58.12
C GLN A 183 -26.83 -31.12 -59.40
N ARG A 184 -25.50 -31.25 -59.30
CA ARG A 184 -24.62 -31.50 -60.47
C ARG A 184 -24.94 -32.82 -61.15
N SER A 185 -25.36 -33.84 -60.41
CA SER A 185 -25.79 -35.11 -60.98
C SER A 185 -27.09 -34.96 -61.77
N LEU A 186 -28.07 -34.25 -61.21
CA LEU A 186 -29.34 -33.94 -61.89
C LEU A 186 -29.14 -33.06 -63.13
N SER A 187 -28.32 -32.01 -63.05
CA SER A 187 -27.99 -31.15 -64.20
C SER A 187 -27.36 -31.96 -65.33
N ARG A 188 -26.38 -32.83 -65.02
CA ARG A 188 -25.77 -33.73 -66.01
C ARG A 188 -26.78 -34.68 -66.66
N LEU A 189 -27.69 -35.24 -65.87
CA LEU A 189 -28.77 -36.10 -66.40
C LEU A 189 -29.68 -35.31 -67.34
N GLN A 190 -30.10 -34.09 -66.95
CA GLN A 190 -30.94 -33.22 -67.76
C GLN A 190 -30.25 -32.80 -69.07
N GLU A 191 -28.98 -32.44 -69.00
CA GLU A 191 -28.14 -32.16 -70.18
C GLU A 191 -28.09 -33.37 -71.10
N THR A 192 -27.83 -34.56 -70.56
CA THR A 192 -27.79 -35.81 -71.34
C THR A 192 -29.13 -36.09 -72.03
N THR A 193 -30.26 -35.89 -71.35
CA THR A 193 -31.60 -36.04 -71.97
C THR A 193 -31.86 -35.01 -73.06
N ARG A 194 -31.52 -33.74 -72.82
CA ARG A 194 -31.69 -32.67 -73.82
C ARG A 194 -30.82 -32.91 -75.05
N GLU A 195 -29.59 -33.35 -74.88
CA GLU A 195 -28.71 -33.70 -76.00
C GLU A 195 -29.28 -34.87 -76.81
N ARG A 196 -29.83 -35.90 -76.16
CA ARG A 196 -30.51 -37.01 -76.85
C ARG A 196 -31.75 -36.54 -77.62
N GLU A 197 -32.52 -35.61 -77.07
CA GLU A 197 -33.66 -35.00 -77.78
C GLU A 197 -33.19 -34.19 -78.99
N LEU A 198 -32.12 -33.40 -78.87
CA LEU A 198 -31.55 -32.64 -79.98
C LEU A 198 -31.03 -33.54 -81.10
N LEU A 199 -30.45 -34.70 -80.76
CA LEU A 199 -30.00 -35.68 -81.75
C LEU A 199 -31.13 -36.24 -82.63
N GLN A 200 -32.39 -36.20 -82.16
CA GLN A 200 -33.53 -36.57 -83.00
C GLN A 200 -33.72 -35.61 -84.19
N TYR A 201 -33.30 -34.35 -84.03
CA TYR A 201 -33.44 -33.31 -85.06
C TYR A 201 -32.14 -33.04 -85.81
N ASN A 202 -30.97 -33.25 -85.19
CA ASN A 202 -29.65 -33.09 -85.81
C ASN A 202 -28.73 -34.26 -85.41
N PRO A 203 -28.37 -35.18 -86.33
CA PRO A 203 -27.68 -36.42 -85.97
C PRO A 203 -26.21 -36.23 -85.55
N LEU A 204 -25.65 -35.03 -85.63
CA LEU A 204 -24.27 -34.73 -85.23
C LEU A 204 -24.19 -34.30 -83.76
N ASN A 205 -23.43 -35.05 -82.96
CA ASN A 205 -23.12 -34.72 -81.57
C ASN A 205 -21.98 -33.68 -81.50
N TRP A 206 -22.31 -32.40 -81.69
CA TRP A 206 -21.33 -31.31 -81.70
C TRP A 206 -20.60 -31.09 -80.37
N SER A 207 -21.21 -31.46 -79.23
CA SER A 207 -20.60 -31.31 -77.89
C SER A 207 -19.72 -32.50 -77.48
N GLY A 208 -19.83 -33.66 -78.14
CA GLY A 208 -18.99 -34.84 -77.87
C GLY A 208 -19.18 -35.45 -76.49
N THR A 209 -20.27 -35.11 -75.80
CA THR A 209 -20.54 -35.42 -74.38
C THR A 209 -21.34 -36.71 -74.18
N LEU A 210 -22.16 -37.10 -75.16
CA LEU A 210 -22.79 -38.42 -75.23
C LEU A 210 -21.77 -39.47 -75.68
N LYS A 211 -21.50 -40.46 -74.82
CA LYS A 211 -20.74 -41.67 -75.14
C LYS A 211 -21.62 -42.72 -75.80
#